data_AF-A0A7R7VPF7-F1
#
_entry.id   AF-A0A7R7VPF7-F1
#
_cell.length_a   1.000
_cell.length_b   1.000
_cell.length_c   1.000
_cell.angle_alpha   90.00
_cell.angle_beta   90.00
_cell.angle_gamma   90.00
#
_symmetry.space_group_name_H-M   'P 1'
#
loop_
_entity.id
_entity.type
_entity.pdbx_description
1 polymer ?
#
loop_
_entity_poly.entity_id
_entity_poly.type
_entity_poly.pdbx_seq_one_letter_code
_entity_poly.pdbx_strand_id
1 'polypeptide(L)'
;MATGSRSPGMNNAIDNFGFEFDSEKTAIRVNFSALCSDINGTLRLTEVAFQAFLHGRGAIPLALMGTTSIIFQSMRYFSQVPFSQQTLPEALTLDELCRAVVWPNHDRSRNFNNGLDERTPADHRRIMFQSLATTEDGRKLPFDMEDWKKQAERRAVELPPSLAPRAEFCTTNCDDDGDEMFHDALDIMQLTKPDIDSPYGNVPRDCFRLLAKQYQGGGFRLHELSIPPGRLHALVKLLPIAQFGHCDHLDIEKFSDLDRVTSCVVKAFHQDLNVDIT
;
A
#
# COMPACT_ATOMS: atom_id res chain seq x y z
N MET A 1 50.54 11.79 5.09
CA MET A 1 49.21 12.30 5.45
C MET A 1 48.38 12.34 4.18
N ALA A 2 47.58 11.29 3.96
CA ALA A 2 46.76 11.15 2.76
C ALA A 2 45.38 11.76 3.02
N THR A 3 45.02 12.74 2.20
CA THR A 3 43.72 13.38 2.16
C THR A 3 42.71 12.43 1.52
N GLY A 4 41.92 11.76 2.36
CA GLY A 4 40.73 11.01 1.94
C GLY A 4 39.50 11.90 1.97
N SER A 5 39.14 12.49 0.83
CA SER A 5 37.86 13.15 0.64
C SER A 5 36.73 12.13 0.71
N ARG A 6 36.02 12.06 1.84
CA ARG A 6 34.71 11.42 1.91
C ARG A 6 33.72 12.31 1.16
N SER A 7 33.29 11.88 -0.02
CA SER A 7 32.05 12.41 -0.62
C SER A 7 30.89 12.11 0.34
N PRO A 8 29.98 13.06 0.58
CA PRO A 8 28.80 12.80 1.39
C PRO A 8 27.90 11.84 0.61
N GLY A 9 27.67 10.65 1.16
CA GLY A 9 26.85 9.61 0.54
C GLY A 9 25.43 10.12 0.32
N MET A 10 25.06 10.33 -0.94
CA MET A 10 23.65 10.33 -1.33
C MET A 10 23.12 8.92 -1.07
N ASN A 11 22.12 8.82 -0.20
CA ASN A 11 21.41 7.60 0.13
C ASN A 11 21.15 6.71 -1.11
N ASN A 12 21.69 5.49 -1.10
CA ASN A 12 21.35 4.40 -2.02
C ASN A 12 20.04 3.71 -1.61
N ALA A 13 19.09 4.44 -1.02
CA ALA A 13 17.83 3.87 -0.54
C ALA A 13 16.98 3.30 -1.68
N ILE A 14 17.02 3.92 -2.87
CA ILE A 14 16.36 3.43 -4.09
C ILE A 14 16.80 2.01 -4.49
N ASP A 15 18.07 1.66 -4.26
CA ASP A 15 18.59 0.35 -4.65
C ASP A 15 17.98 -0.79 -3.81
N ASN A 16 17.40 -0.44 -2.65
CA ASN A 16 16.78 -1.39 -1.72
C ASN A 16 15.29 -1.63 -2.01
N PHE A 17 14.72 -1.00 -3.05
CA PHE A 17 13.28 -1.01 -3.32
C PHE A 17 12.88 -1.82 -4.57
N GLY A 18 13.72 -2.75 -5.01
CA GLY A 18 13.34 -3.70 -6.07
C GLY A 18 13.14 -3.06 -7.46
N PHE A 19 13.70 -1.87 -7.70
CA PHE A 19 13.76 -1.28 -9.03
C PHE A 19 14.83 -1.98 -9.87
N GLU A 20 14.40 -2.68 -10.92
CA GLU A 20 15.30 -3.48 -11.77
C GLU A 20 16.10 -2.63 -12.76
N PHE A 21 15.54 -1.49 -13.20
CA PHE A 21 16.13 -0.68 -14.25
C PHE A 21 16.71 0.64 -13.71
N ASP A 22 17.98 0.90 -14.00
CA ASP A 22 18.64 2.16 -13.63
C ASP A 22 17.98 3.38 -14.29
N SER A 23 17.36 3.19 -15.45
CA SER A 23 16.56 4.23 -16.12
C SER A 23 15.34 4.64 -15.28
N GLU A 24 14.66 3.67 -14.65
CA GLU A 24 13.53 3.93 -13.76
C GLU A 24 13.98 4.63 -12.48
N LYS A 25 15.05 4.13 -11.85
CA LYS A 25 15.66 4.76 -10.67
C LYS A 25 16.03 6.21 -10.94
N THR A 26 16.65 6.46 -12.10
CA THR A 26 17.04 7.80 -12.53
C THR A 26 15.81 8.67 -12.77
N ALA A 27 14.79 8.16 -13.45
CA ALA A 27 13.56 8.90 -13.71
C ALA A 27 12.85 9.31 -12.41
N ILE A 28 12.77 8.41 -11.42
CA ILE A 28 12.19 8.72 -10.11
C ILE A 28 12.98 9.83 -9.42
N ARG A 29 14.32 9.72 -9.36
CA ARG A 29 15.17 10.75 -8.74
C ARG A 29 15.01 12.11 -9.41
N VAL A 30 15.07 12.15 -10.75
CA VAL A 30 14.97 13.39 -11.53
C VAL A 30 13.59 14.04 -11.33
N ASN A 31 12.51 13.26 -11.45
CA ASN A 31 11.16 13.78 -11.25
C ASN A 31 10.96 14.26 -9.79
N PHE A 32 11.43 13.49 -8.81
CA PHE A 32 11.34 13.88 -7.40
C PHE A 32 12.06 15.22 -7.15
N SER A 33 13.33 15.34 -7.56
CA SER A 33 14.10 16.56 -7.40
C SER A 33 13.48 17.77 -8.11
N ALA A 34 12.81 17.56 -9.24
CA ALA A 34 12.13 18.64 -9.98
C ALA A 34 10.81 19.10 -9.33
N LEU A 35 10.13 18.22 -8.60
CA LEU A 35 8.80 18.48 -8.04
C LEU A 35 8.82 18.87 -6.56
N CYS A 36 9.84 18.46 -5.83
CA CYS A 36 9.88 18.61 -4.38
C CYS A 36 10.29 20.02 -3.95
N SER A 37 9.82 20.40 -2.76
CA SER A 37 10.26 21.60 -2.07
C SER A 37 11.07 21.22 -0.84
N ASP A 38 12.02 22.08 -0.46
CA ASP A 38 12.71 21.94 0.81
C ASP A 38 11.76 22.31 1.95
N ILE A 39 11.49 21.35 2.83
CA ILE A 39 10.71 21.52 4.05
C ILE A 39 11.61 21.12 5.21
N ASN A 40 12.06 22.10 5.99
CA ASN A 40 12.93 21.92 7.16
C ASN A 40 14.26 21.20 6.84
N GLY A 41 14.89 21.50 5.71
CA GLY A 41 16.16 20.93 5.29
C GLY A 41 16.05 19.55 4.63
N THR A 42 14.83 19.12 4.29
CA THR A 42 14.57 17.84 3.62
C THR A 42 13.66 18.07 2.41
N LEU A 43 14.05 17.56 1.25
CA LEU A 43 13.21 17.57 0.06
C LEU A 43 11.98 16.69 0.25
N ARG A 44 10.80 17.26 0.05
CA ARG A 44 9.52 16.56 0.20
C ARG A 44 8.57 16.85 -0.96
N LEU A 45 7.88 15.82 -1.41
CA LEU A 45 6.79 15.86 -2.39
C LEU A 45 5.49 16.11 -1.64
N THR A 46 4.89 17.27 -1.88
CA THR A 46 3.57 17.63 -1.34
C THR A 46 2.45 17.15 -2.26
N GLU A 47 1.24 17.06 -1.72
CA GLU A 47 0.06 16.72 -2.52
C GLU A 47 -0.13 17.71 -3.68
N VAL A 48 0.00 19.01 -3.42
CA VAL A 48 -0.16 20.06 -4.44
C VAL A 48 0.84 19.87 -5.59
N ALA A 49 2.11 19.59 -5.29
CA ALA A 49 3.12 19.34 -6.30
C ALA A 49 2.83 18.06 -7.11
N PHE A 50 2.36 17.01 -6.44
CA PHE A 50 1.94 15.76 -7.09
C PHE A 50 0.74 15.97 -8.04
N GLN A 51 -0.28 16.72 -7.60
CA GLN A 51 -1.43 17.05 -8.43
C GLN A 51 -1.02 17.87 -9.67
N ALA A 52 -0.17 18.88 -9.48
CA ALA A 52 0.36 19.69 -10.57
C ALA A 52 1.18 18.85 -11.58
N PHE A 53 1.95 17.88 -11.09
CA PHE A 53 2.68 16.94 -11.93
C PHE A 53 1.75 16.08 -12.78
N LEU A 54 0.73 15.45 -12.18
CA LEU A 54 -0.20 14.59 -12.91
C LEU A 54 -1.01 15.38 -13.96
N HIS A 55 -1.43 16.59 -13.61
CA HIS A 55 -2.11 17.49 -14.53
C HIS A 55 -1.18 17.93 -15.68
N GLY A 56 0.05 18.37 -15.39
CA GLY A 56 1.01 18.79 -16.41
C GLY A 56 1.48 17.67 -17.35
N ARG A 57 1.26 16.41 -16.97
CA ARG A 57 1.55 15.20 -17.77
C ARG A 57 0.32 14.65 -18.50
N GLY A 58 -0.86 15.19 -18.23
CA GLY A 58 -2.10 14.64 -18.76
C GLY A 58 -2.43 13.23 -18.35
N ALA A 59 -1.96 12.83 -17.18
CA ALA A 59 -2.22 11.50 -16.65
C ALA A 59 -3.68 11.35 -16.21
N ILE A 60 -4.36 12.46 -15.86
CA ILE A 60 -5.72 12.45 -15.32
C ILE A 60 -6.53 13.60 -15.96
N PRO A 61 -7.74 13.33 -16.48
CA PRO A 61 -8.61 14.39 -17.00
C PRO A 61 -9.03 15.39 -15.94
N LEU A 62 -9.25 16.64 -16.35
CA LEU A 62 -9.63 17.74 -15.46
C LEU A 62 -10.86 17.39 -14.59
N ALA A 63 -11.87 16.74 -15.19
CA ALA A 63 -13.11 16.35 -14.51
C ALA A 63 -12.90 15.29 -13.39
N LEU A 64 -11.75 14.61 -13.35
CA LEU A 64 -11.38 13.64 -12.32
C LEU A 64 -10.23 14.10 -11.43
N MET A 65 -9.81 15.37 -11.51
CA MET A 65 -8.68 15.84 -10.70
C MET A 65 -8.87 15.64 -9.19
N GLY A 66 -10.11 15.62 -8.68
CA GLY A 66 -10.37 15.28 -7.27
C GLY A 66 -9.90 13.88 -6.85
N THR A 67 -9.73 12.93 -7.79
CA THR A 67 -9.20 11.59 -7.52
C THR A 67 -7.71 11.56 -7.21
N THR A 68 -6.96 12.59 -7.62
CA THR A 68 -5.52 12.71 -7.35
C THR A 68 -5.21 12.71 -5.86
N SER A 69 -6.09 13.32 -5.05
CA SER A 69 -5.99 13.34 -3.59
C SER A 69 -6.10 11.94 -2.99
N ILE A 70 -7.00 11.12 -3.55
CA ILE A 70 -7.17 9.71 -3.14
C ILE A 70 -5.87 8.95 -3.43
N ILE A 71 -5.30 9.10 -4.63
CA ILE A 71 -4.04 8.45 -5.01
C ILE A 71 -2.90 8.88 -4.08
N PHE A 72 -2.75 10.18 -3.84
CA PHE A 72 -1.69 10.69 -2.99
C PHE A 72 -1.85 10.20 -1.54
N GLN A 73 -3.08 10.15 -1.02
CA GLN A 73 -3.35 9.56 0.30
C GLN A 73 -3.00 8.07 0.36
N SER A 74 -3.31 7.30 -0.68
CA SER A 74 -2.89 5.90 -0.77
C SER A 74 -1.36 5.77 -0.81
N MET A 75 -0.66 6.66 -1.52
CA MET A 75 0.81 6.69 -1.51
C MET A 75 1.37 7.00 -0.12
N ARG A 76 0.77 7.95 0.61
CA ARG A 76 1.13 8.23 2.00
C ARG A 76 0.93 7.00 2.89
N TYR A 77 -0.17 6.28 2.72
CA TYR A 77 -0.40 5.01 3.41
C TYR A 77 0.68 3.98 3.07
N PHE A 78 0.90 3.69 1.78
CA PHE A 78 1.90 2.72 1.34
C PHE A 78 3.31 3.05 1.82
N SER A 79 3.67 4.33 1.93
CA SER A 79 4.99 4.72 2.44
C SER A 79 5.27 4.22 3.87
N GLN A 80 4.22 3.92 4.64
CA GLN A 80 4.27 3.52 6.05
C GLN A 80 3.91 2.04 6.29
N VAL A 81 3.40 1.31 5.30
CA VAL A 81 3.02 -0.11 5.46
C VAL A 81 4.24 -0.94 5.88
N PRO A 82 4.08 -1.89 6.83
CA PRO A 82 2.86 -2.23 7.59
C PRO A 82 2.72 -1.50 8.92
N PHE A 83 3.66 -0.62 9.27
CA PHE A 83 3.66 0.13 10.52
C PHE A 83 2.83 1.41 10.42
N SER A 84 1.73 1.39 9.67
CA SER A 84 0.90 2.57 9.41
C SER A 84 0.52 3.23 10.73
N GLN A 85 1.19 4.34 11.03
CA GLN A 85 0.99 5.12 12.25
C GLN A 85 -0.41 5.73 12.26
N GLN A 86 -0.89 6.14 13.43
CA GLN A 86 -2.17 6.86 13.55
C GLN A 86 -2.22 8.11 12.68
N THR A 87 -1.08 8.73 12.36
CA THR A 87 -0.98 9.92 11.51
C THR A 87 -0.11 9.66 10.30
N LEU A 88 -0.69 9.83 9.10
CA LEU A 88 0.06 9.72 7.84
C LEU A 88 0.94 10.96 7.61
N PRO A 89 2.15 10.83 7.04
CA PRO A 89 3.03 11.97 6.78
C PRO A 89 2.40 12.92 5.76
N GLU A 90 2.38 14.23 5.99
CA GLU A 90 1.75 15.20 5.06
C GLU A 90 2.40 15.27 3.67
N ALA A 91 3.69 14.95 3.58
CA ALA A 91 4.48 15.00 2.37
C ALA A 91 5.56 13.90 2.37
N LEU A 92 5.92 13.41 1.19
CA LEU A 92 6.77 12.23 1.02
C LEU A 92 8.23 12.63 0.73
N THR A 93 9.16 12.03 1.46
CA THR A 93 10.57 11.97 1.07
C THR A 93 10.78 11.02 -0.12
N LEU A 94 11.99 11.00 -0.68
CA LEU A 94 12.32 10.11 -1.79
C LEU A 94 12.12 8.63 -1.40
N ASP A 95 12.55 8.26 -0.20
CA ASP A 95 12.46 6.88 0.29
C ASP A 95 11.00 6.47 0.51
N GLU A 96 10.20 7.37 1.06
CA GLU A 96 8.75 7.19 1.24
C GLU A 96 8.03 7.06 -0.11
N LEU A 97 8.39 7.89 -1.11
CA LEU A 97 7.88 7.76 -2.47
C LEU A 97 8.24 6.39 -3.07
N CYS A 98 9.49 5.95 -2.90
CA CYS A 98 9.95 4.67 -3.44
C CYS A 98 9.19 3.49 -2.81
N ARG A 99 9.02 3.49 -1.49
CA ARG A 99 8.15 2.52 -0.80
C ARG A 99 6.72 2.57 -1.35
N ALA A 100 6.17 3.77 -1.51
CA ALA A 100 4.80 3.97 -1.94
C ALA A 100 4.49 3.41 -3.33
N VAL A 101 5.46 3.39 -4.25
CA VAL A 101 5.28 2.85 -5.61
C VAL A 101 5.58 1.35 -5.72
N VAL A 102 6.27 0.76 -4.75
CA VAL A 102 6.60 -0.68 -4.74
C VAL A 102 5.42 -1.51 -4.26
N TRP A 103 4.78 -1.11 -3.15
CA TRP A 103 3.67 -1.85 -2.57
C TRP A 103 2.49 -2.16 -3.50
N PRO A 104 2.01 -1.22 -4.34
CA PRO A 104 0.92 -1.49 -5.27
C PRO A 104 1.33 -2.36 -6.48
N ASN A 105 2.59 -2.77 -6.58
CA ASN A 105 3.04 -3.75 -7.58
C ASN A 105 3.35 -5.10 -6.90
N HIS A 106 2.50 -6.09 -7.13
CA HIS A 106 2.65 -7.43 -6.56
C HIS A 106 4.03 -8.05 -6.87
N ASP A 107 4.50 -7.98 -8.12
CA ASP A 107 5.77 -8.58 -8.53
C ASP A 107 6.97 -7.91 -7.86
N ARG A 108 6.93 -6.58 -7.69
CA ARG A 108 7.99 -5.82 -7.00
C ARG A 108 7.97 -6.06 -5.50
N SER A 109 6.78 -6.02 -4.89
CA SER A 109 6.64 -6.29 -3.45
C SER A 109 7.06 -7.70 -3.07
N ARG A 110 6.92 -8.69 -3.97
CA ARG A 110 7.45 -10.05 -3.77
C ARG A 110 8.98 -10.05 -3.62
N ASN A 111 9.68 -9.28 -4.45
CA ASN A 111 11.14 -9.20 -4.42
C ASN A 111 11.66 -8.50 -3.14
N PHE A 112 10.83 -7.69 -2.47
CA PHE A 112 11.18 -7.04 -1.20
C PHE A 112 11.28 -8.04 -0.02
N ASN A 113 10.62 -9.21 -0.12
CA ASN A 113 10.49 -10.16 0.99
C ASN A 113 11.49 -11.34 0.96
N ASN A 114 12.53 -11.29 0.11
CA ASN A 114 13.62 -12.28 0.03
C ASN A 114 13.18 -13.77 0.03
N GLY A 115 11.96 -14.07 -0.43
CA GLY A 115 11.46 -15.45 -0.62
C GLY A 115 11.21 -16.27 0.64
N LEU A 116 11.28 -15.69 1.85
CA LEU A 116 11.12 -16.44 3.11
C LEU A 116 9.67 -16.47 3.64
N ASP A 117 8.84 -15.51 3.23
CA ASP A 117 7.38 -15.56 3.33
C ASP A 117 6.80 -14.77 2.13
N GLU A 118 6.36 -15.51 1.11
CA GLU A 118 5.80 -14.89 -0.08
C GLU A 118 4.40 -14.36 0.24
N ARG A 119 4.25 -13.03 0.22
CA ARG A 119 2.95 -12.40 0.37
C ARG A 119 1.97 -12.95 -0.67
N THR A 120 0.77 -13.25 -0.20
CA THR A 120 -0.28 -13.78 -1.04
C THR A 120 -0.91 -12.67 -1.90
N PRO A 121 -1.56 -13.03 -3.02
CA PRO A 121 -2.48 -12.11 -3.71
C PRO A 121 -3.52 -11.48 -2.76
N ALA A 122 -3.94 -12.18 -1.72
CA ALA A 122 -4.85 -11.65 -0.72
C ALA A 122 -4.22 -10.51 0.10
N ASP A 123 -2.96 -10.64 0.52
CA ASP A 123 -2.22 -9.58 1.23
C ASP A 123 -2.09 -8.33 0.38
N HIS A 124 -1.78 -8.50 -0.90
CA HIS A 124 -1.66 -7.39 -1.84
C HIS A 124 -2.99 -6.63 -1.99
N ARG A 125 -4.11 -7.35 -2.21
CA ARG A 125 -5.44 -6.74 -2.28
C ARG A 125 -5.84 -6.06 -0.98
N ARG A 126 -5.50 -6.65 0.17
CA ARG A 126 -5.78 -6.08 1.49
C ARG A 126 -5.03 -4.77 1.71
N ILE A 127 -3.76 -4.67 1.32
CA ILE A 127 -2.98 -3.43 1.42
C ILE A 127 -3.57 -2.33 0.52
N MET A 128 -3.99 -2.69 -0.70
CA MET A 128 -4.71 -1.78 -1.59
C MET A 128 -6.02 -1.30 -0.94
N PHE A 129 -6.80 -2.20 -0.35
CA PHE A 129 -8.02 -1.86 0.40
C PHE A 129 -7.73 -0.90 1.55
N GLN A 130 -6.75 -1.22 2.40
CA GLN A 130 -6.39 -0.41 3.57
C GLN A 130 -5.96 1.01 3.18
N SER A 131 -5.28 1.17 2.04
CA SER A 131 -4.88 2.48 1.52
C SER A 131 -6.04 3.39 1.11
N LEU A 132 -7.23 2.82 0.93
CA LEU A 132 -8.47 3.52 0.56
C LEU A 132 -9.43 3.67 1.74
N ALA A 133 -9.22 2.87 2.78
CA ALA A 133 -10.10 2.77 3.91
C ALA A 133 -9.88 3.88 4.94
N THR A 134 -10.89 4.08 5.79
CA THR A 134 -10.87 4.99 6.94
C THR A 134 -11.63 4.34 8.09
N THR A 135 -11.48 4.91 9.28
CA THR A 135 -12.31 4.61 10.47
C THR A 135 -13.24 5.76 10.83
N GLU A 136 -13.17 6.86 10.10
CA GLU A 136 -13.85 8.11 10.41
C GLU A 136 -15.26 8.22 9.80
N ASP A 137 -15.69 7.25 8.99
CA ASP A 137 -17.01 7.32 8.35
C ASP A 137 -18.17 6.93 9.30
N GLY A 138 -17.83 6.55 10.53
CA GLY A 138 -18.78 6.19 11.58
C GLY A 138 -19.54 4.88 11.31
N ARG A 139 -19.22 4.16 10.23
CA ARG A 139 -19.87 2.91 9.86
C ARG A 139 -19.14 1.75 10.53
N LYS A 140 -19.69 1.28 11.64
CA LYS A 140 -19.29 -0.02 12.20
C LYS A 140 -20.11 -1.11 11.54
N LEU A 141 -19.45 -1.91 10.72
CA LEU A 141 -20.05 -3.13 10.19
C LEU A 141 -20.29 -4.12 11.34
N PRO A 142 -21.33 -4.97 11.27
CA PRO A 142 -21.47 -6.08 12.19
C PRO A 142 -20.20 -6.93 12.19
N PHE A 143 -19.67 -7.21 13.38
CA PHE A 143 -18.45 -8.00 13.53
C PHE A 143 -18.79 -9.39 14.04
N ASP A 144 -18.62 -10.40 13.18
CA ASP A 144 -18.62 -11.81 13.55
C ASP A 144 -17.17 -12.31 13.54
N MET A 145 -16.65 -12.60 14.74
CA MET A 145 -15.29 -13.08 14.92
C MET A 145 -15.04 -14.43 14.25
N GLU A 146 -16.04 -15.31 14.23
CA GLU A 146 -15.90 -16.65 13.68
C GLU A 146 -15.86 -16.61 12.15
N ASP A 147 -16.75 -15.84 11.54
CA ASP A 147 -16.71 -15.59 10.09
C ASP A 147 -15.39 -14.91 9.70
N TRP A 148 -14.95 -13.92 10.48
CA TRP A 148 -13.69 -13.22 10.22
C TRP A 148 -12.47 -14.14 10.25
N LYS A 149 -12.39 -15.05 11.23
CA LYS A 149 -11.34 -16.06 11.32
C LYS A 149 -11.35 -17.00 10.12
N LYS A 150 -12.52 -17.49 9.71
CA LYS A 150 -12.67 -18.33 8.51
C LYS A 150 -12.24 -17.61 7.23
N GLN A 151 -12.56 -16.32 7.12
CA GLN A 151 -12.12 -15.52 5.98
C GLN A 151 -10.59 -15.32 5.99
N ALA A 152 -9.99 -15.08 7.15
CA ALA A 152 -8.53 -14.96 7.29
C ALA A 152 -7.82 -16.28 6.95
N GLU A 153 -8.35 -17.42 7.40
CA GLU A 153 -7.89 -18.77 7.03
C GLU A 153 -7.90 -18.97 5.52
N ARG A 154 -9.03 -18.65 4.88
CA ARG A 154 -9.17 -18.77 3.42
C ARG A 154 -8.15 -17.89 2.69
N ARG A 155 -7.93 -16.66 3.14
CA ARG A 155 -6.98 -15.72 2.52
C ARG A 155 -5.53 -16.18 2.69
N ALA A 156 -5.17 -16.72 3.85
CA ALA A 156 -3.83 -17.21 4.13
C ALA A 156 -3.35 -18.30 3.16
N VAL A 157 -4.29 -19.09 2.61
CA VAL A 157 -3.99 -20.17 1.65
C VAL A 157 -4.33 -19.80 0.19
N GLU A 158 -4.73 -18.55 -0.09
CA GLU A 158 -5.07 -18.11 -1.44
C GLU A 158 -3.79 -17.84 -2.25
N LEU A 159 -3.14 -18.92 -2.67
CA LEU A 159 -1.87 -18.89 -3.39
C LEU A 159 -2.05 -19.03 -4.92
N PRO A 160 -1.19 -18.40 -5.73
CA PRO A 160 -1.07 -18.71 -7.15
C PRO A 160 -0.83 -20.20 -7.39
N PRO A 161 -1.24 -20.76 -8.54
CA PRO A 161 -1.08 -22.19 -8.83
C PRO A 161 0.35 -22.71 -8.69
N SER A 162 1.36 -21.88 -8.98
CA SER A 162 2.77 -22.22 -8.82
C SER A 162 3.22 -22.44 -7.38
N LEU A 163 2.44 -21.94 -6.41
CA LEU A 163 2.74 -21.96 -4.98
C LEU A 163 1.74 -22.81 -4.19
N ALA A 164 0.73 -23.38 -4.84
CA ALA A 164 -0.28 -24.24 -4.21
C ALA A 164 0.30 -25.35 -3.32
N PRO A 165 1.45 -26.02 -3.65
CA PRO A 165 2.05 -27.01 -2.76
C PRO A 165 2.52 -26.44 -1.40
N ARG A 166 2.70 -25.12 -1.28
CA ARG A 166 3.14 -24.46 -0.04
C ARG A 166 1.98 -24.12 0.90
N ALA A 167 0.73 -24.33 0.48
CA ALA A 167 -0.44 -24.00 1.30
C ALA A 167 -0.46 -24.71 2.66
N GLU A 168 0.19 -25.87 2.77
CA GLU A 168 0.31 -26.62 4.04
C GLU A 168 1.18 -25.93 5.10
N PHE A 169 2.03 -24.98 4.70
CA PHE A 169 2.88 -24.20 5.60
C PHE A 169 2.27 -22.84 5.96
N CYS A 170 1.19 -22.44 5.29
CA CYS A 170 0.49 -21.20 5.58
C CYS A 170 -0.28 -21.33 6.90
N THR A 171 -0.18 -20.31 7.74
CA THR A 171 -0.91 -20.25 9.01
C THR A 171 -1.90 -19.11 8.98
N THR A 172 -2.99 -19.25 9.75
CA THR A 172 -3.99 -18.20 9.88
C THR A 172 -3.36 -16.96 10.50
N ASN A 173 -3.43 -15.84 9.79
CA ASN A 173 -2.97 -14.54 10.27
C ASN A 173 -4.06 -13.83 11.10
N CYS A 174 -4.67 -14.55 12.04
CA CYS A 174 -5.66 -14.02 12.96
C CYS A 174 -5.67 -14.85 14.24
N ASP A 175 -5.11 -14.30 15.33
CA ASP A 175 -5.00 -14.93 16.63
C ASP A 175 -5.43 -13.97 17.76
N ASP A 176 -5.15 -14.35 19.01
CA ASP A 176 -5.50 -13.54 20.18
C ASP A 176 -4.68 -12.22 20.27
N ASP A 177 -3.54 -12.14 19.59
CA ASP A 177 -2.67 -10.97 19.60
C ASP A 177 -3.04 -9.96 18.52
N GLY A 178 -3.60 -10.40 17.39
CA GLY A 178 -4.08 -9.51 16.35
C GLY A 178 -4.61 -10.19 15.10
N ASP A 179 -5.02 -9.37 14.13
CA ASP A 179 -5.45 -9.82 12.81
C ASP A 179 -4.32 -9.68 11.77
N GLU A 180 -4.66 -9.77 10.49
CA GLU A 180 -3.70 -9.79 9.39
C GLU A 180 -2.80 -8.54 9.36
N MET A 181 -3.26 -7.39 9.88
CA MET A 181 -2.44 -6.18 10.00
C MET A 181 -1.32 -6.32 11.03
N PHE A 182 -1.61 -6.99 12.15
CA PHE A 182 -0.60 -7.27 13.17
C PHE A 182 0.44 -8.27 12.64
N HIS A 183 -0.02 -9.29 11.91
CA HIS A 183 0.85 -10.29 11.31
C HIS A 183 1.76 -9.71 10.22
N ASP A 184 1.28 -8.76 9.41
CA ASP A 184 2.15 -8.04 8.46
C ASP A 184 3.32 -7.32 9.16
N ALA A 185 3.04 -6.68 10.30
CA ALA A 185 4.06 -5.97 11.07
C ALA A 185 5.10 -6.94 11.63
N LEU A 186 4.66 -8.10 12.13
CA LEU A 186 5.53 -9.17 12.57
C LEU A 186 6.43 -9.70 11.45
N ASP A 187 5.85 -9.95 10.27
CA ASP A 187 6.59 -10.49 9.12
C ASP A 187 7.68 -9.51 8.69
N ILE A 188 7.36 -8.21 8.60
CA ILE A 188 8.34 -7.20 8.22
C ILE A 188 9.40 -7.00 9.30
N MET A 189 9.08 -7.07 10.60
CA MET A 189 10.08 -7.05 11.66
C MET A 189 11.05 -8.24 11.55
N GLN A 190 10.51 -9.43 11.27
CA GLN A 190 11.32 -10.63 11.05
C GLN A 190 12.21 -10.51 9.81
N LEU A 191 11.70 -9.94 8.71
CA LEU A 191 12.42 -9.78 7.45
C LEU A 191 13.48 -8.68 7.50
N THR A 192 13.27 -7.64 8.30
CA THR A 192 14.19 -6.50 8.44
C THR A 192 15.26 -6.72 9.50
N LYS A 193 15.28 -7.88 10.16
CA LYS A 193 16.36 -8.24 11.08
C LYS A 193 17.71 -8.20 10.32
N PRO A 194 18.77 -7.66 10.93
CA PRO A 194 20.10 -7.73 10.33
C PRO A 194 20.46 -9.18 10.05
N ASP A 195 21.11 -9.42 8.90
CA ASP A 195 21.67 -10.74 8.62
C ASP A 195 22.86 -10.95 9.57
N ILE A 196 22.61 -11.70 10.64
CA ILE A 196 23.63 -12.06 11.61
C ILE A 196 24.06 -13.46 11.23
N ASP A 197 25.24 -13.57 10.61
CA ASP A 197 25.98 -14.82 10.34
C ASP A 197 26.38 -15.49 11.67
N SER A 198 25.38 -15.99 12.39
CA SER A 198 25.52 -16.67 13.66
C SER A 198 24.45 -17.74 13.78
N PRO A 199 24.80 -18.96 14.21
CA PRO A 199 23.80 -19.99 14.51
C PRO A 199 22.84 -19.59 15.64
N TYR A 200 23.17 -18.53 16.40
CA TYR A 200 22.31 -17.93 17.43
C TYR A 200 21.57 -16.66 16.96
N GLY A 201 21.79 -16.23 15.71
CA GLY A 201 21.20 -15.03 15.10
C GLY A 201 19.81 -15.23 14.51
N ASN A 202 19.33 -16.47 14.45
CA ASN A 202 17.97 -16.78 14.00
C ASN A 202 16.96 -16.54 15.12
N VAL A 203 16.65 -15.27 15.36
CA VAL A 203 15.51 -14.87 16.19
C VAL A 203 14.21 -15.34 15.50
N PRO A 204 13.35 -16.13 16.18
CA PRO A 204 12.05 -16.50 15.66
C PRO A 204 11.11 -15.30 15.48
N ARG A 205 10.22 -15.38 14.49
CA ARG A 205 9.20 -14.35 14.18
C ARG A 205 8.43 -13.90 15.42
N ASP A 206 7.96 -14.85 16.23
CA ASP A 206 7.10 -14.55 17.37
C ASP A 206 7.82 -13.82 18.52
N CYS A 207 9.17 -13.78 18.53
CA CYS A 207 9.91 -12.95 19.48
C CYS A 207 9.67 -11.44 19.24
N PHE A 208 9.18 -11.05 18.06
CA PHE A 208 8.86 -9.67 17.72
C PHE A 208 7.46 -9.23 18.15
N ARG A 209 6.61 -10.13 18.71
CA ARG A 209 5.22 -9.81 19.12
C ARG A 209 5.11 -8.61 20.03
N LEU A 210 5.98 -8.51 21.04
CA LEU A 210 5.97 -7.35 21.95
C LEU A 210 6.30 -6.04 21.23
N LEU A 211 7.26 -6.08 20.31
CA LEU A 211 7.65 -4.90 19.53
C LEU A 211 6.53 -4.51 18.54
N ALA A 212 5.95 -5.49 17.85
CA ALA A 212 4.81 -5.27 16.95
C ALA A 212 3.62 -4.63 17.68
N LYS A 213 3.29 -5.10 18.89
CA LYS A 213 2.25 -4.49 19.73
C LYS A 213 2.55 -3.03 20.09
N GLN A 214 3.81 -2.71 20.40
CA GLN A 214 4.23 -1.33 20.69
C GLN A 214 4.07 -0.42 19.47
N TYR A 215 4.46 -0.88 18.29
CA TYR A 215 4.33 -0.12 17.04
C TYR A 215 2.88 0.01 16.58
N GLN A 216 2.06 -1.03 16.80
CA GLN A 216 0.65 -0.98 16.46
C GLN A 216 -0.12 -0.07 17.42
N GLY A 217 0.27 0.02 18.69
CA GLY A 217 -0.01 1.18 19.57
C GLY A 217 -1.49 1.58 19.72
N GLY A 218 -2.44 0.65 19.56
CA GLY A 218 -3.88 0.95 19.54
C GLY A 218 -4.41 1.45 18.19
N GLY A 219 -3.70 1.14 17.10
CA GLY A 219 -4.18 1.31 15.73
C GLY A 219 -5.39 0.44 15.44
N PHE A 220 -6.01 0.72 14.30
CA PHE A 220 -7.25 0.06 13.90
C PHE A 220 -7.02 -1.39 13.48
N ARG A 221 -8.01 -2.23 13.75
CA ARG A 221 -8.10 -3.58 13.23
C ARG A 221 -8.70 -3.56 11.83
N LEU A 222 -8.40 -4.56 11.02
CA LEU A 222 -8.86 -4.64 9.64
C LEU A 222 -10.39 -4.60 9.54
N HIS A 223 -11.12 -5.20 10.50
CA HIS A 223 -12.59 -5.17 10.51
C HIS A 223 -13.19 -3.81 10.93
N GLU A 224 -12.37 -2.90 11.45
CA GLU A 224 -12.79 -1.54 11.80
C GLU A 224 -12.63 -0.58 10.61
N LEU A 225 -11.99 -1.02 9.53
CA LEU A 225 -11.73 -0.26 8.32
C LEU A 225 -12.89 -0.40 7.33
N SER A 226 -13.33 0.72 6.77
CA SER A 226 -14.33 0.78 5.69
C SER A 226 -13.85 1.71 4.58
N ILE A 227 -14.26 1.46 3.33
CA ILE A 227 -14.00 2.40 2.22
C ILE A 227 -15.25 3.27 2.03
N PRO A 228 -15.12 4.61 2.16
CA PRO A 228 -16.22 5.52 1.88
C PRO A 228 -16.72 5.33 0.43
N PRO A 229 -18.04 5.13 0.20
CA PRO A 229 -18.56 4.81 -1.13
C PRO A 229 -18.17 5.82 -2.21
N GLY A 230 -18.13 7.11 -1.86
CA GLY A 230 -17.70 8.17 -2.77
C GLY A 230 -16.24 8.05 -3.20
N ARG A 231 -15.35 7.61 -2.30
CA ARG A 231 -13.93 7.38 -2.63
C ARG A 231 -13.79 6.18 -3.56
N LEU A 232 -14.46 5.07 -3.25
CA LEU A 232 -14.45 3.88 -4.10
C LEU A 232 -14.99 4.21 -5.50
N HIS A 233 -16.11 4.92 -5.58
CA HIS A 233 -16.71 5.33 -6.84
C HIS A 233 -15.77 6.22 -7.66
N ALA A 234 -15.15 7.23 -7.05
CA ALA A 234 -14.23 8.12 -7.74
C ALA A 234 -13.00 7.36 -8.30
N LEU A 235 -12.44 6.42 -7.53
CA LEU A 235 -11.32 5.60 -7.99
C LEU A 235 -11.73 4.64 -9.12
N VAL A 236 -12.84 3.93 -8.96
CA VAL A 236 -13.36 3.00 -9.98
C VAL A 236 -13.66 3.73 -11.28
N LYS A 237 -14.15 4.97 -11.22
CA LYS A 237 -14.37 5.82 -12.40
C LYS A 237 -13.07 6.15 -13.14
N LEU A 238 -11.97 6.33 -12.40
CA LEU A 238 -10.66 6.62 -12.97
C LEU A 238 -10.00 5.41 -13.64
N LEU A 239 -10.18 4.19 -13.09
CA LEU A 239 -9.45 3.00 -13.56
C LEU A 239 -9.59 2.72 -15.08
N PRO A 240 -10.80 2.75 -15.69
CA PRO A 240 -10.95 2.55 -17.13
C PRO A 240 -10.23 3.62 -17.97
N ILE A 241 -10.17 4.85 -17.46
CA ILE A 241 -9.56 5.98 -18.16
C ILE A 241 -8.03 5.89 -18.08
N ALA A 242 -7.51 5.58 -16.90
CA ALA A 242 -6.07 5.48 -16.64
C ALA A 242 -5.38 4.40 -17.52
N GLN A 243 -6.12 3.39 -17.99
CA GLN A 243 -5.58 2.38 -18.91
C GLN A 243 -5.13 2.95 -20.26
N PHE A 244 -5.62 4.12 -20.67
CA PHE A 244 -5.27 4.74 -21.95
C PHE A 244 -4.09 5.71 -21.87
N GLY A 245 -3.52 5.94 -20.68
CA GLY A 245 -2.33 6.75 -20.47
C GLY A 245 -2.59 8.25 -20.55
N HIS A 246 -2.49 8.84 -21.74
CA HIS A 246 -2.65 10.30 -21.92
C HIS A 246 -4.13 10.65 -22.11
N CYS A 247 -4.67 11.41 -21.16
CA CYS A 247 -6.10 11.68 -21.06
C CYS A 247 -6.45 13.19 -21.06
N ASP A 248 -5.50 14.08 -21.35
CA ASP A 248 -5.67 15.55 -21.39
C ASP A 248 -6.86 16.04 -22.22
N HIS A 249 -7.20 15.31 -23.27
CA HIS A 249 -8.26 15.66 -24.20
C HIS A 249 -9.47 14.72 -24.10
N LEU A 250 -9.49 13.85 -23.09
CA LEU A 250 -10.61 12.95 -22.89
C LEU A 250 -11.79 13.74 -22.32
N ASP A 251 -12.76 14.00 -23.19
CA ASP A 251 -14.04 14.58 -22.81
C ASP A 251 -14.90 13.53 -22.11
N ILE A 252 -14.70 13.38 -20.80
CA ILE A 252 -15.41 12.40 -19.95
C ILE A 252 -16.93 12.56 -20.07
N GLU A 253 -17.42 13.78 -20.31
CA GLU A 253 -18.86 14.06 -20.41
C GLU A 253 -19.51 13.33 -21.60
N LYS A 254 -18.73 12.96 -22.63
CA LYS A 254 -19.21 12.12 -23.75
C LYS A 254 -19.48 10.67 -23.34
N PHE A 255 -18.94 10.22 -22.22
CA PHE A 255 -19.15 8.87 -21.70
C PHE A 255 -20.29 8.86 -20.69
N SER A 256 -21.51 9.14 -21.17
CA SER A 256 -22.73 9.21 -20.33
C SER A 256 -23.00 7.94 -19.51
N ASP A 257 -22.55 6.77 -19.99
CA ASP A 257 -22.68 5.49 -19.28
C ASP A 257 -21.58 5.24 -18.23
N LEU A 258 -20.52 6.06 -18.18
CA LEU A 258 -19.38 5.82 -17.30
C LEU A 258 -19.79 5.79 -15.81
N ASP A 259 -20.64 6.72 -15.39
CA ASP A 259 -21.15 6.74 -14.01
C ASP A 259 -22.04 5.53 -13.71
N ARG A 260 -22.82 5.06 -14.69
CA ARG A 260 -23.63 3.86 -14.56
C ARG A 260 -22.76 2.61 -14.40
N VAL A 261 -21.75 2.44 -15.25
CA VAL A 261 -20.79 1.31 -15.17
C VAL A 261 -20.05 1.34 -13.84
N THR A 262 -19.56 2.52 -13.44
CA THR A 262 -18.89 2.72 -12.14
C THR A 262 -19.80 2.31 -10.99
N SER A 263 -21.05 2.76 -10.99
CA SER A 263 -22.05 2.40 -9.98
C SER A 263 -22.33 0.90 -9.93
N CYS A 264 -22.41 0.21 -11.09
CA CYS A 264 -22.57 -1.23 -11.14
C CYS A 264 -21.40 -1.98 -10.51
N VAL A 265 -20.16 -1.57 -10.82
CA VAL A 265 -18.95 -2.14 -10.22
C VAL A 265 -18.94 -1.92 -8.70
N VAL A 266 -19.15 -0.67 -8.27
CA VAL A 266 -19.15 -0.29 -6.85
C VAL A 266 -20.20 -1.06 -6.05
N LYS A 267 -21.40 -1.28 -6.61
CA LYS A 267 -22.47 -2.08 -5.97
C LYS A 267 -22.06 -3.53 -5.71
N ALA A 268 -21.23 -4.12 -6.55
CA ALA A 268 -20.73 -5.48 -6.32
C ALA A 268 -19.83 -5.60 -5.08
N PHE A 269 -19.28 -4.48 -4.60
CA PHE A 269 -18.44 -4.41 -3.40
C PHE A 269 -19.19 -3.91 -2.16
N HIS A 270 -20.49 -3.61 -2.26
CA HIS A 270 -21.29 -3.25 -1.09
C HIS A 270 -21.70 -4.52 -0.35
N GLN A 271 -21.36 -4.59 0.94
CA GLN A 271 -22.05 -5.52 1.84
C GLN A 271 -23.48 -5.03 2.03
N ASP A 272 -24.45 -5.82 1.57
CA ASP A 272 -25.87 -5.54 1.83
C ASP A 272 -26.21 -6.05 3.23
N LEU A 273 -26.43 -5.11 4.15
CA LEU A 273 -26.79 -5.41 5.55
C LEU A 273 -28.17 -6.05 5.68
N ASN A 274 -28.98 -6.09 4.61
CA ASN A 274 -30.30 -6.72 4.59
C ASN A 274 -30.33 -8.05 3.84
N VAL A 275 -29.19 -8.52 3.34
CA VAL A 275 -29.09 -9.86 2.77
C VAL A 275 -28.60 -10.77 3.88
N ASP A 276 -29.55 -11.34 4.61
CA ASP A 276 -29.33 -12.65 5.23
C ASP A 276 -28.82 -13.57 4.11
N ILE A 277 -27.55 -13.94 4.18
CA ILE A 277 -26.89 -14.79 3.18
C ILE A 277 -27.63 -16.12 3.18
N THR A 278 -28.33 -16.43 2.07
CA THR A 278 -28.69 -17.80 1.67
C THR A 278 -27.50 -18.52 1.07
#